data_AF-A0A016TYA5-F1
#
_entry.id   AF-A0A016TYA5-F1
#
_cell.length_a   1.000
_cell.length_b   1.000
_cell.length_c   1.000
_cell.angle_alpha   90.00
_cell.angle_beta   90.00
_cell.angle_gamma   90.00
#
_symmetry.space_group_name_H-M   'P 1'
#
loop_
_entity.id
_entity.type
_entity.pdbx_description
1 polymer ?
#
loop_
_entity_poly.entity_id
_entity_poly.type
_entity_poly.pdbx_seq_one_letter_code
_entity_poly.pdbx_strand_id
1 'polypeptide(L)'
;MYGLDTSRRAQKPYVESFDRTLPLNNGFHHLTDANGEIEVCDEIYKKYACRKNVANPAPSRVSSFRESPEILGNVLLGGDPKDSDELKEMVKKMFQETDTNNDGFLSVEELEERIVNNTRAHLDEGVVEAKTHFDIVDTNKDGRVSWEEYEPHYLSEDSQNDGHEHKALGENDNSIAGPERDSFNRADVNGDGSLDPEEWLRFFHPEHNKESLMEMARDIFKLYDVNGDEIVKREEFAAPHPAERKNVDAKANAARKKEREIEFDKRVDMNGDGVASVDELFEYINPRNAKSMAAEARDLMDSIDSDGDHKLSLKELLARDRLVEYSPLMSMAEILHDDL
;
A
#
# COMPACT_ATOMS: atom_id res chain seq x y z
N MET A 1 -21.06 66.03 -3.83
CA MET A 1 -21.86 65.18 -4.73
C MET A 1 -21.24 63.80 -4.73
N TYR A 2 -22.09 62.80 -4.57
CA TYR A 2 -21.78 61.37 -4.47
C TYR A 2 -21.20 60.81 -5.78
N GLY A 3 -20.33 59.81 -5.64
CA GLY A 3 -19.76 59.04 -6.75
C GLY A 3 -20.66 57.93 -7.26
N LEU A 4 -20.20 57.27 -8.32
CA LEU A 4 -20.60 55.91 -8.68
C LEU A 4 -19.37 55.20 -9.27
N ASP A 5 -18.81 54.34 -8.44
CA ASP A 5 -17.96 53.20 -8.78
C ASP A 5 -18.90 52.00 -9.02
N THR A 6 -18.76 51.31 -10.14
CA THR A 6 -19.41 50.01 -10.36
C THR A 6 -18.42 49.03 -11.00
N SER A 7 -17.63 48.44 -10.13
CA SER A 7 -16.91 47.19 -10.31
C SER A 7 -17.83 46.09 -10.90
N ARG A 8 -17.51 45.61 -12.10
CA ARG A 8 -17.99 44.32 -12.60
C ARG A 8 -17.08 43.23 -12.04
N ARG A 9 -17.50 42.64 -10.93
CA ARG A 9 -16.94 41.40 -10.39
C ARG A 9 -17.38 40.26 -11.32
N ALA A 10 -16.47 39.79 -12.17
CA ALA A 10 -16.66 38.55 -12.91
C ALA A 10 -16.71 37.40 -11.87
N GLN A 11 -17.88 36.79 -11.71
CA GLN A 11 -18.00 35.48 -11.08
C GLN A 11 -17.26 34.48 -11.98
N LYS A 12 -16.16 33.91 -11.49
CA LYS A 12 -15.60 32.70 -12.07
C LYS A 12 -16.55 31.54 -11.73
N PRO A 13 -16.89 30.66 -12.69
CA PRO A 13 -17.72 29.51 -12.43
C PRO A 13 -16.97 28.53 -11.52
N TYR A 14 -17.69 28.07 -10.49
CA TYR A 14 -17.36 26.94 -9.65
C TYR A 14 -17.34 25.70 -10.57
N VAL A 15 -16.16 25.16 -10.84
CA VAL A 15 -16.01 23.92 -11.60
C VAL A 15 -16.11 22.75 -10.63
N GLU A 16 -16.90 21.78 -11.06
CA GLU A 16 -17.41 20.63 -10.35
C GLU A 16 -16.33 19.79 -9.63
N SER A 17 -16.79 19.16 -8.55
CA SER A 17 -16.14 18.13 -7.75
C SER A 17 -15.25 17.18 -8.55
N PHE A 18 -13.96 17.19 -8.22
CA PHE A 18 -13.00 16.16 -8.61
C PHE A 18 -13.50 14.78 -8.14
N ASP A 19 -13.71 13.88 -9.09
CA ASP A 19 -13.69 12.45 -8.82
C ASP A 19 -12.23 12.08 -8.53
N ARG A 20 -11.86 12.04 -7.23
CA ARG A 20 -10.47 11.87 -6.75
C ARG A 20 -10.03 10.41 -6.67
N THR A 21 -10.79 9.46 -7.22
CA THR A 21 -10.35 8.06 -7.28
C THR A 21 -9.23 7.92 -8.29
N LEU A 22 -8.06 7.42 -7.86
CA LEU A 22 -7.02 7.02 -8.80
C LEU A 22 -7.57 5.88 -9.67
N PRO A 23 -7.46 5.95 -11.01
CA PRO A 23 -8.01 4.91 -11.87
C PRO A 23 -7.36 3.56 -11.57
N LEU A 24 -8.17 2.51 -11.54
CA LEU A 24 -7.69 1.13 -11.63
C LEU A 24 -7.27 0.90 -13.09
N ASN A 25 -5.98 0.67 -13.32
CA ASN A 25 -5.45 0.40 -14.66
C ASN A 25 -4.78 -0.97 -14.67
N ASN A 26 -5.21 -1.82 -15.58
CA ASN A 26 -4.91 -3.25 -15.58
C ASN A 26 -3.64 -3.63 -16.37
N GLY A 27 -2.69 -2.70 -16.60
CA GLY A 27 -1.48 -3.03 -17.37
C GLY A 27 -0.44 -1.91 -17.48
N PHE A 28 0.69 -2.21 -18.12
CA PHE A 28 1.85 -1.31 -18.29
C PHE A 28 1.57 -0.06 -19.14
N HIS A 29 0.39 0.04 -19.74
CA HIS A 29 0.04 1.05 -20.74
C HIS A 29 -0.14 2.48 -20.18
N HIS A 30 -0.30 2.67 -18.87
CA HIS A 30 -0.50 4.01 -18.30
C HIS A 30 0.79 4.82 -18.20
N LEU A 31 1.93 4.16 -18.38
CA LEU A 31 3.24 4.77 -18.28
C LEU A 31 3.89 4.97 -19.64
N THR A 32 3.23 4.76 -20.79
CA THR A 32 3.90 4.92 -22.09
C THR A 32 3.52 6.21 -22.81
N ASP A 33 4.53 6.96 -23.28
CA ASP A 33 4.36 8.09 -24.18
C ASP A 33 3.78 7.64 -25.54
N ALA A 34 3.52 8.59 -26.44
CA ALA A 34 2.97 8.30 -27.77
C ALA A 34 3.86 7.38 -28.65
N ASN A 35 5.10 7.10 -28.22
CA ASN A 35 6.06 6.22 -28.90
C ASN A 35 6.20 4.85 -28.22
N GLY A 36 5.50 4.61 -27.09
CA GLY A 36 5.63 3.39 -26.31
C GLY A 36 6.77 3.41 -25.28
N GLU A 37 7.39 4.57 -25.04
CA GLU A 37 8.48 4.74 -24.05
C GLU A 37 7.93 5.15 -22.68
N ILE A 38 8.57 4.70 -21.61
CA ILE A 38 8.04 4.92 -20.26
C ILE A 38 8.11 6.41 -19.84
N GLU A 39 6.97 7.09 -19.75
CA GLU A 39 6.74 8.41 -19.14
C GLU A 39 6.62 8.26 -17.60
N VAL A 40 7.68 7.77 -16.97
CA VAL A 40 7.83 7.80 -15.51
C VAL A 40 8.60 9.07 -15.14
N CYS A 41 8.33 9.65 -13.97
CA CYS A 41 9.19 10.70 -13.40
C CYS A 41 10.65 10.28 -13.56
N ASP A 42 11.40 11.05 -14.32
CA ASP A 42 12.78 10.79 -14.77
C ASP A 42 13.71 10.32 -13.63
N GLU A 43 13.38 10.67 -12.37
CA GLU A 43 14.06 10.25 -11.15
C GLU A 43 13.80 8.80 -10.71
N ILE A 44 12.57 8.28 -10.82
CA ILE A 44 12.24 6.88 -10.48
C ILE A 44 12.94 5.94 -11.46
N TYR A 45 12.85 6.21 -12.76
CA TYR A 45 13.56 5.41 -13.77
C TYR A 45 15.08 5.45 -13.55
N LYS A 46 15.67 6.61 -13.19
CA LYS A 46 17.09 6.71 -12.84
C LYS A 46 17.47 5.92 -11.58
N LYS A 47 16.63 5.92 -10.53
CA LYS A 47 16.83 5.15 -9.29
C LYS A 47 16.98 3.64 -9.56
N TYR A 48 16.20 3.10 -10.49
CA TYR A 48 16.26 1.67 -10.87
C TYR A 48 17.31 1.41 -11.98
N ALA A 49 17.48 2.32 -12.95
CA ALA A 49 18.50 2.19 -14.00
C ALA A 49 19.94 2.27 -13.44
N CYS A 50 20.19 3.06 -12.38
CA CYS A 50 21.48 3.11 -11.70
C CYS A 50 21.83 1.81 -10.94
N ARG A 51 20.84 0.99 -10.57
CA ARG A 51 21.09 -0.31 -9.90
C ARG A 51 21.56 -1.41 -10.84
N LYS A 52 21.48 -1.23 -12.18
CA LYS A 52 21.97 -2.21 -13.19
C LYS A 52 23.45 -2.64 -13.04
N ASN A 53 24.25 -1.95 -12.21
CA ASN A 53 25.69 -2.21 -12.00
C ASN A 53 26.05 -2.71 -10.58
N VAL A 54 25.07 -2.95 -9.72
CA VAL A 54 25.24 -3.59 -8.40
C VAL A 54 24.36 -4.85 -8.42
N ALA A 55 24.79 -5.95 -7.80
CA ALA A 55 23.95 -7.14 -7.66
C ALA A 55 22.54 -6.71 -7.21
N ASN A 56 21.55 -6.93 -8.06
CA ASN A 56 20.19 -6.45 -7.83
C ASN A 56 19.59 -7.35 -6.75
N PRO A 57 19.19 -6.82 -5.58
CA PRO A 57 18.45 -7.62 -4.61
C PRO A 57 17.14 -8.09 -5.26
N ALA A 58 16.71 -9.30 -4.91
CA ALA A 58 15.41 -9.81 -5.33
C ALA A 58 14.30 -8.82 -4.94
N PRO A 59 13.20 -8.75 -5.72
CA PRO A 59 12.06 -7.91 -5.40
C PRO A 59 11.52 -8.27 -4.01
N SER A 60 11.29 -7.27 -3.16
CA SER A 60 10.58 -7.44 -1.90
C SER A 60 9.16 -7.91 -2.22
N ARG A 61 8.79 -9.09 -1.74
CA ARG A 61 7.49 -9.72 -2.02
C ARG A 61 6.68 -9.84 -0.74
N VAL A 62 5.39 -9.55 -0.88
CA VAL A 62 4.29 -10.13 -0.11
C VAL A 62 4.54 -11.62 0.17
N SER A 63 4.88 -11.92 1.42
CA SER A 63 5.05 -13.29 1.89
C SER A 63 3.72 -14.05 1.75
N SER A 64 3.77 -15.36 1.50
CA SER A 64 2.55 -16.18 1.50
C SER A 64 1.77 -15.94 2.80
N PHE A 65 0.57 -15.37 2.68
CA PHE A 65 -0.41 -15.06 3.72
C PHE A 65 -0.21 -15.87 5.01
N ARG A 66 0.67 -15.36 5.88
CA ARG A 66 0.97 -15.97 7.16
C ARG A 66 1.47 -14.97 8.18
N GLU A 67 0.91 -13.78 8.14
CA GLU A 67 0.62 -12.91 9.26
C GLU A 67 -0.46 -11.95 8.78
N SER A 68 -1.34 -11.54 9.70
CA SER A 68 -2.66 -10.99 9.38
C SER A 68 -2.61 -9.48 9.22
N PRO A 69 -3.56 -8.88 8.47
CA PRO A 69 -3.59 -7.43 8.30
C PRO A 69 -3.86 -6.75 9.64
N GLU A 70 -2.84 -6.09 10.18
CA GLU A 70 -2.93 -5.20 11.34
C GLU A 70 -3.15 -3.78 10.84
N ILE A 71 -4.27 -3.58 10.15
CA ILE A 71 -4.60 -2.30 9.57
C ILE A 71 -4.76 -1.27 10.71
N LEU A 72 -3.75 -0.39 10.79
CA LEU A 72 -3.78 0.97 11.31
C LEU A 72 -3.89 1.27 12.81
N GLY A 73 -4.22 0.31 13.67
CA GLY A 73 -4.44 0.62 15.09
C GLY A 73 -3.21 0.56 15.98
N ASN A 74 -2.60 -0.62 16.09
CA ASN A 74 -1.49 -0.88 17.00
C ASN A 74 -0.81 -2.20 16.59
N VAL A 75 0.49 -2.13 16.28
CA VAL A 75 1.53 -3.19 16.13
C VAL A 75 2.38 -3.00 14.84
N LEU A 76 2.78 -1.77 14.52
CA LEU A 76 3.92 -1.50 13.62
C LEU A 76 5.19 -1.29 14.45
N LEU A 77 5.76 -2.37 14.99
CA LEU A 77 7.08 -2.36 15.63
C LEU A 77 7.96 -3.47 15.02
N GLY A 78 8.11 -3.45 13.68
CA GLY A 78 8.84 -4.46 12.91
C GLY A 78 10.04 -3.95 12.11
N GLY A 79 10.34 -2.64 12.11
CA GLY A 79 11.56 -2.09 11.52
C GLY A 79 12.63 -1.82 12.58
N ASP A 80 13.91 -2.06 12.25
CA ASP A 80 14.99 -1.45 13.03
C ASP A 80 14.74 0.08 13.03
N PRO A 81 14.59 0.73 14.20
CA PRO A 81 14.32 2.16 14.25
C PRO A 81 15.39 2.89 13.44
N LYS A 82 14.97 3.66 12.43
CA LYS A 82 15.89 4.55 11.72
C LYS A 82 16.64 5.40 12.75
N ASP A 83 17.91 5.70 12.46
CA ASP A 83 18.69 6.55 13.37
C ASP A 83 17.89 7.84 13.65
N SER A 84 17.80 8.21 14.92
CA SER A 84 16.89 9.28 15.35
C SER A 84 17.18 10.62 14.66
N ASP A 85 18.42 10.87 14.21
CA ASP A 85 18.74 12.09 13.48
C ASP A 85 18.44 11.96 11.98
N GLU A 86 18.60 10.78 11.39
CA GLU A 86 18.17 10.50 10.01
C GLU A 86 16.65 10.64 9.86
N LEU A 87 15.88 10.06 10.80
CA LEU A 87 14.42 10.17 10.79
C LEU A 87 13.95 11.64 10.88
N LYS A 88 14.59 12.46 11.72
CA LYS A 88 14.27 13.88 11.83
C LYS A 88 14.54 14.62 10.51
N GLU A 89 15.62 14.32 9.82
CA GLU A 89 15.90 14.94 8.51
C GLU A 89 14.88 14.48 7.45
N MET A 90 14.46 13.21 7.46
CA MET A 90 13.38 12.72 6.60
C MET A 90 12.06 13.45 6.88
N VAL A 91 11.67 13.60 8.16
CA VAL A 91 10.46 14.33 8.56
C VAL A 91 10.52 15.80 8.14
N LYS A 92 11.69 16.46 8.26
CA LYS A 92 11.89 17.84 7.79
C LYS A 92 11.74 17.96 6.28
N LYS A 93 12.32 17.03 5.51
CA LYS A 93 12.21 17.00 4.06
C LYS A 93 10.76 16.79 3.62
N MET A 94 10.09 15.80 4.24
CA MET A 94 8.66 15.55 4.05
C MET A 94 7.85 16.81 4.30
N PHE A 95 8.06 17.49 5.43
CA PHE A 95 7.36 18.74 5.75
C PHE A 95 7.54 19.81 4.67
N GLN A 96 8.77 20.04 4.22
CA GLN A 96 9.08 21.04 3.18
C GLN A 96 8.44 20.71 1.83
N GLU A 97 8.35 19.43 1.47
CA GLU A 97 7.72 18.98 0.23
C GLU A 97 6.19 19.05 0.30
N THR A 98 5.62 19.01 1.51
CA THR A 98 4.17 18.97 1.75
C THR A 98 3.57 20.37 1.95
N ASP A 99 4.34 21.30 2.53
CA ASP A 99 3.97 22.71 2.69
C ASP A 99 4.02 23.44 1.33
N THR A 100 3.04 23.16 0.48
CA THR A 100 2.98 23.68 -0.89
C THR A 100 2.72 25.19 -0.92
N ASN A 101 1.98 25.70 0.06
CA ASN A 101 1.62 27.10 0.16
C ASN A 101 2.72 27.94 0.87
N ASN A 102 3.72 27.28 1.48
CA ASN A 102 4.85 27.85 2.21
C ASN A 102 4.43 28.74 3.39
N ASP A 103 3.34 28.41 4.08
CA ASP A 103 2.86 29.14 5.25
C ASP A 103 3.49 28.66 6.57
N GLY A 104 4.29 27.59 6.51
CA GLY A 104 5.00 27.02 7.65
C GLY A 104 4.15 26.05 8.49
N PHE A 105 3.02 25.59 7.97
CA PHE A 105 2.14 24.59 8.57
C PHE A 105 1.62 23.62 7.49
N LEU A 106 1.24 22.41 7.88
CA LEU A 106 0.54 21.48 6.99
C LEU A 106 -0.95 21.50 7.29
N SER A 107 -1.76 21.81 6.28
CA SER A 107 -3.21 21.67 6.31
C SER A 107 -3.67 20.23 6.04
N VAL A 108 -4.92 19.90 6.40
CA VAL A 108 -5.50 18.56 6.09
C VAL A 108 -5.48 18.32 4.58
N GLU A 109 -5.74 19.35 3.78
CA GLU A 109 -5.74 19.27 2.32
C GLU A 109 -4.36 18.90 1.76
N GLU A 110 -3.28 19.46 2.33
CA GLU A 110 -1.90 19.12 1.94
C GLU A 110 -1.51 17.71 2.38
N LEU A 111 -1.98 17.25 3.54
CA LEU A 111 -1.81 15.85 3.96
C LEU A 111 -2.56 14.89 3.02
N GLU A 112 -3.82 15.18 2.70
CA GLU A 112 -4.62 14.40 1.73
C GLU A 112 -3.91 14.30 0.37
N GLU A 113 -3.42 15.44 -0.16
CA GLU A 113 -2.71 15.48 -1.43
C GLU A 113 -1.41 14.68 -1.39
N ARG A 114 -0.65 14.78 -0.29
CA ARG A 114 0.58 13.99 -0.14
C ARG A 114 0.30 12.49 -0.09
N ILE A 115 -0.71 12.05 0.67
CA ILE A 115 -1.08 10.63 0.73
C ILE A 115 -1.45 10.10 -0.66
N VAL A 116 -2.23 10.87 -1.43
CA VAL A 116 -2.58 10.52 -2.82
C VAL A 116 -1.34 10.44 -3.70
N ASN A 117 -0.42 11.40 -3.59
CA ASN A 117 0.80 11.43 -4.39
C ASN A 117 1.76 10.30 -4.03
N ASN A 118 1.93 9.99 -2.74
CA ASN A 118 2.73 8.85 -2.27
C ASN A 118 2.15 7.52 -2.74
N THR A 119 0.82 7.38 -2.68
CA THR A 119 0.12 6.20 -3.22
C THR A 119 0.39 6.04 -4.70
N ARG A 120 0.21 7.12 -5.49
CA ARG A 120 0.49 7.09 -6.92
C ARG A 120 1.95 6.73 -7.21
N ALA A 121 2.89 7.37 -6.52
CA ALA A 121 4.32 7.12 -6.71
C ALA A 121 4.69 5.66 -6.39
N HIS A 122 4.16 5.09 -5.32
CA HIS A 122 4.39 3.69 -4.96
C HIS A 122 3.86 2.73 -6.03
N LEU A 123 2.64 2.97 -6.52
CA LEU A 123 2.07 2.17 -7.60
C LEU A 123 2.92 2.30 -8.89
N ASP A 124 3.35 3.51 -9.24
CA ASP A 124 4.21 3.70 -10.42
C ASP A 124 5.58 3.02 -10.24
N GLU A 125 6.16 3.05 -9.03
CA GLU A 125 7.37 2.31 -8.67
C GLU A 125 7.19 0.80 -8.86
N GLY A 126 6.06 0.23 -8.41
CA GLY A 126 5.76 -1.20 -8.57
C GLY A 126 5.68 -1.64 -10.05
N VAL A 127 5.13 -0.80 -10.93
CA VAL A 127 5.13 -1.11 -12.37
C VAL A 127 6.55 -1.11 -12.96
N VAL A 128 7.39 -0.14 -12.57
CA VAL A 128 8.78 -0.08 -13.03
C VAL A 128 9.58 -1.28 -12.51
N GLU A 129 9.35 -1.66 -11.27
CA GLU A 129 9.96 -2.82 -10.63
C GLU A 129 9.56 -4.12 -11.34
N ALA A 130 8.25 -4.37 -11.52
CA ALA A 130 7.74 -5.53 -12.23
C ALA A 130 8.34 -5.64 -13.63
N LYS A 131 8.37 -4.53 -14.39
CA LYS A 131 8.97 -4.53 -15.74
C LYS A 131 10.46 -4.83 -15.71
N THR A 132 11.20 -4.22 -14.79
CA THR A 132 12.65 -4.43 -14.68
C THR A 132 12.96 -5.89 -14.38
N HIS A 133 12.18 -6.52 -13.49
CA HIS A 133 12.32 -7.94 -13.18
C HIS A 133 11.89 -8.83 -14.35
N PHE A 134 10.80 -8.49 -15.05
CA PHE A 134 10.37 -9.20 -16.24
C PHE A 134 11.49 -9.28 -17.28
N ASP A 135 12.14 -8.14 -17.58
CA ASP A 135 13.24 -8.06 -18.54
C ASP A 135 14.48 -8.88 -18.13
N ILE A 136 14.65 -9.15 -16.83
CA ILE A 136 15.76 -9.96 -16.30
C ILE A 136 15.43 -11.46 -16.38
N VAL A 137 14.19 -11.83 -16.02
CA VAL A 137 13.74 -13.22 -15.89
C VAL A 137 13.33 -13.82 -17.23
N ASP A 138 12.76 -13.04 -18.15
CA ASP A 138 12.51 -13.46 -19.54
C ASP A 138 13.83 -13.61 -20.29
N THR A 139 14.51 -14.74 -20.07
CA THR A 139 15.83 -15.02 -20.62
C THR A 139 15.77 -15.39 -22.10
N ASN A 140 14.68 -16.04 -22.51
CA ASN A 140 14.49 -16.51 -23.87
C ASN A 140 13.95 -15.41 -24.82
N LYS A 141 13.46 -14.29 -24.26
CA LYS A 141 12.91 -13.11 -24.95
C LYS A 141 11.66 -13.42 -25.78
N ASP A 142 10.81 -14.33 -25.31
CA ASP A 142 9.52 -14.65 -25.92
C ASP A 142 8.38 -13.73 -25.44
N GLY A 143 8.68 -12.84 -24.48
CA GLY A 143 7.71 -11.90 -23.94
C GLY A 143 6.75 -12.52 -22.93
N ARG A 144 7.12 -13.66 -22.34
CA ARG A 144 6.45 -14.32 -21.21
C ARG A 144 7.51 -14.77 -20.20
N VAL A 145 7.08 -15.07 -18.98
CA VAL A 145 7.95 -15.66 -17.95
C VAL A 145 7.40 -17.02 -17.57
N SER A 146 8.15 -18.08 -17.85
CA SER A 146 7.84 -19.43 -17.40
C SER A 146 8.30 -19.69 -15.96
N TRP A 147 7.73 -20.70 -15.30
CA TRP A 147 8.19 -21.10 -13.95
C TRP A 147 9.66 -21.51 -13.95
N GLU A 148 10.10 -22.21 -15.00
CA GLU A 148 11.49 -22.65 -15.18
C GLU A 148 12.47 -21.49 -15.35
N GLU A 149 12.00 -20.35 -15.87
CA GLU A 149 12.77 -19.11 -15.91
C GLU A 149 12.76 -18.38 -14.58
N TYR A 150 11.64 -18.38 -13.86
CA TYR A 150 11.52 -17.65 -12.59
C TYR A 150 12.18 -18.35 -11.39
N GLU A 151 11.97 -19.65 -11.23
CA GLU A 151 12.40 -20.43 -10.06
C GLU A 151 13.91 -20.30 -9.75
N PRO A 152 14.83 -20.32 -10.74
CA PRO A 152 16.25 -20.13 -10.47
C PRO A 152 16.60 -18.74 -9.96
N HIS A 153 15.86 -17.71 -10.37
CA HIS A 153 16.05 -16.34 -9.87
C HIS A 153 15.57 -16.23 -8.42
N TYR A 154 14.42 -16.84 -8.10
CA TYR A 154 13.85 -16.89 -6.75
C TYR A 154 14.78 -17.62 -5.75
N LEU A 155 15.34 -18.75 -6.15
CA LEU A 155 16.19 -19.60 -5.30
C LEU A 155 17.67 -19.17 -5.21
N SER A 156 18.05 -18.06 -5.85
CA SER A 156 19.45 -17.61 -5.88
C SER A 156 19.92 -17.05 -4.54
N GLU A 157 21.20 -17.25 -4.16
CA GLU A 157 21.73 -16.76 -2.87
C GLU A 157 21.65 -15.22 -2.73
N ASP A 158 21.59 -14.49 -3.84
CA ASP A 158 21.42 -13.03 -3.89
C ASP A 158 20.00 -12.59 -3.48
N SER A 159 19.00 -13.49 -3.47
CA SER A 159 17.65 -13.20 -2.97
C SER A 159 17.60 -13.12 -1.44
N GLN A 160 18.56 -13.70 -0.71
CA GLN A 160 18.58 -13.68 0.76
C GLN A 160 18.89 -12.31 1.39
N ASN A 161 19.16 -11.29 0.57
CA ASN A 161 19.54 -9.95 1.01
C ASN A 161 18.44 -8.90 0.76
N ASP A 162 17.20 -9.34 0.49
CA ASP A 162 16.03 -8.49 0.23
C ASP A 162 15.21 -8.14 1.50
N GLY A 163 15.61 -8.66 2.66
CA GLY A 163 14.93 -8.39 3.94
C GLY A 163 13.85 -9.40 4.33
N HIS A 164 13.59 -10.43 3.52
CA HIS A 164 12.65 -11.50 3.86
C HIS A 164 13.36 -12.79 4.35
N GLU A 165 12.70 -13.55 5.25
CA GLU A 165 13.20 -14.87 5.69
C GLU A 165 13.13 -15.90 4.55
N HIS A 166 14.15 -15.90 3.70
CA HIS A 166 14.42 -17.03 2.80
C HIS A 166 15.05 -18.15 3.63
N LYS A 167 14.24 -19.08 4.12
CA LYS A 167 14.73 -20.22 4.91
C LYS A 167 15.92 -20.87 4.23
N ALA A 168 17.06 -20.86 4.92
CA ALA A 168 18.30 -21.50 4.47
C ALA A 168 18.03 -22.96 4.08
N LEU A 169 18.50 -23.31 2.88
CA LEU A 169 18.40 -24.61 2.24
C LEU A 169 18.79 -25.74 3.21
N GLY A 170 17.80 -26.51 3.67
CA GLY A 170 18.02 -27.90 4.00
C GLY A 170 17.90 -28.70 2.71
N GLU A 171 18.91 -29.50 2.36
CA GLU A 171 19.06 -30.26 1.09
C GLU A 171 17.90 -31.22 0.71
N ASN A 172 16.75 -31.19 1.39
CA ASN A 172 15.59 -32.05 1.15
C ASN A 172 14.22 -31.37 1.23
N ASP A 173 14.13 -30.04 1.28
CA ASP A 173 12.85 -29.35 1.42
C ASP A 173 12.34 -28.72 0.11
N ASN A 174 11.78 -29.56 -0.77
CA ASN A 174 11.02 -29.12 -1.97
C ASN A 174 9.73 -28.32 -1.62
N SER A 175 9.50 -27.94 -0.37
CA SER A 175 8.23 -27.32 0.07
C SER A 175 8.16 -25.80 -0.09
N ILE A 176 9.28 -25.08 -0.23
CA ILE A 176 9.28 -23.61 -0.41
C ILE A 176 8.76 -23.21 -1.80
N ALA A 177 9.03 -24.02 -2.83
CA ALA A 177 8.39 -23.85 -4.13
C ALA A 177 6.85 -23.93 -4.03
N GLY A 178 6.27 -24.54 -2.97
CA GLY A 178 4.82 -24.69 -2.83
C GLY A 178 4.07 -23.36 -2.83
N PRO A 179 4.22 -22.49 -1.80
CA PRO A 179 3.49 -21.23 -1.72
C PRO A 179 3.81 -20.24 -2.86
N GLU A 180 5.07 -20.24 -3.31
CA GLU A 180 5.53 -19.38 -4.40
C GLU A 180 4.93 -19.81 -5.75
N ARG A 181 4.98 -21.11 -6.03
CA ARG A 181 4.36 -21.70 -7.23
C ARG A 181 2.84 -21.61 -7.19
N ASP A 182 2.22 -21.75 -6.03
CA ASP A 182 0.79 -21.54 -5.87
C ASP A 182 0.42 -20.10 -6.24
N SER A 183 1.25 -19.13 -5.85
CA SER A 183 1.05 -17.73 -6.22
C SER A 183 1.27 -17.49 -7.72
N PHE A 184 2.28 -18.13 -8.32
CA PHE A 184 2.54 -18.05 -9.76
C PHE A 184 1.36 -18.63 -10.55
N ASN A 185 0.89 -19.82 -10.15
CA ASN A 185 -0.27 -20.46 -10.76
C ASN A 185 -1.56 -19.65 -10.57
N ARG A 186 -1.70 -18.94 -9.45
CA ARG A 186 -2.83 -18.02 -9.25
C ARG A 186 -2.76 -16.84 -10.20
N ALA A 187 -1.57 -16.33 -10.49
CA ALA A 187 -1.34 -15.21 -11.39
C ALA A 187 -1.58 -15.59 -12.86
N ASP A 188 -1.27 -16.83 -13.26
CA ASP A 188 -1.54 -17.41 -14.58
C ASP A 188 -3.05 -17.65 -14.77
N VAL A 189 -3.77 -16.59 -15.17
CA VAL A 189 -5.23 -16.62 -15.33
C VAL A 189 -5.62 -17.47 -16.53
N ASN A 190 -4.80 -17.44 -17.58
CA ASN A 190 -5.10 -18.13 -18.83
C ASN A 190 -4.69 -19.63 -18.80
N GLY A 191 -3.83 -20.03 -17.85
CA GLY A 191 -3.41 -21.41 -17.61
C GLY A 191 -2.43 -21.96 -18.64
N ASP A 192 -1.67 -21.10 -19.34
CA ASP A 192 -0.70 -21.51 -20.35
C ASP A 192 0.66 -21.94 -19.75
N GLY A 193 0.83 -21.81 -18.43
CA GLY A 193 2.04 -22.18 -17.70
C GLY A 193 3.10 -21.09 -17.68
N SER A 194 2.79 -19.90 -18.17
CA SER A 194 3.67 -18.73 -18.19
C SER A 194 2.90 -17.46 -17.82
N LEU A 195 3.59 -16.46 -17.31
CA LEU A 195 3.01 -15.16 -17.01
C LEU A 195 3.32 -14.20 -18.15
N ASP A 196 2.28 -13.67 -18.77
CA ASP A 196 2.43 -12.48 -19.60
C ASP A 196 2.74 -11.24 -18.73
N PRO A 197 3.05 -10.07 -19.31
CA PRO A 197 3.38 -8.90 -18.52
C PRO A 197 2.28 -8.53 -17.50
N GLU A 198 1.00 -8.53 -17.91
CA GLU A 198 -0.10 -8.18 -17.02
C GLU A 198 -0.23 -9.17 -15.84
N GLU A 199 -0.12 -10.47 -16.12
CA GLU A 199 -0.12 -11.53 -15.12
C GLU A 199 1.12 -11.45 -14.20
N TRP A 200 2.26 -11.05 -14.74
CA TRP A 200 3.49 -10.80 -13.98
C TRP A 200 3.37 -9.61 -13.02
N LEU A 201 2.80 -8.49 -13.49
CA LEU A 201 2.53 -7.33 -12.62
C LEU A 201 1.57 -7.73 -11.50
N ARG A 202 0.55 -8.53 -11.81
CA ARG A 202 -0.40 -9.06 -10.83
C ARG A 202 0.27 -9.96 -9.77
N PHE A 203 1.29 -10.71 -10.18
CA PHE A 203 2.05 -11.61 -9.32
C PHE A 203 2.94 -10.87 -8.31
N PHE A 204 3.56 -9.75 -8.73
CA PHE A 204 4.43 -8.91 -7.86
C PHE A 204 3.68 -7.85 -7.07
N HIS A 205 2.71 -7.21 -7.72
CA HIS A 205 1.98 -6.06 -7.22
C HIS A 205 0.48 -6.30 -7.36
N PRO A 206 -0.10 -7.25 -6.59
CA PRO A 206 -1.51 -7.57 -6.68
C PRO A 206 -2.43 -6.37 -6.42
N GLU A 207 -1.96 -5.35 -5.69
CA GLU A 207 -2.62 -4.06 -5.47
C GLU A 207 -2.85 -3.25 -6.75
N HIS A 208 -2.21 -3.60 -7.88
CA HIS A 208 -2.50 -3.00 -9.19
C HIS A 208 -3.75 -3.56 -9.86
N ASN A 209 -4.16 -4.77 -9.49
CA ASN A 209 -5.19 -5.49 -10.19
C ASN A 209 -6.47 -5.58 -9.34
N LYS A 210 -7.58 -5.11 -9.90
CA LYS A 210 -8.88 -5.09 -9.20
C LYS A 210 -9.30 -6.50 -8.78
N GLU A 211 -9.15 -7.47 -9.67
CA GLU A 211 -9.53 -8.86 -9.43
C GLU A 211 -8.66 -9.49 -8.34
N SER A 212 -7.35 -9.18 -8.28
CA SER A 212 -6.48 -9.56 -7.16
C SER A 212 -6.93 -8.97 -5.83
N LEU A 213 -7.19 -7.66 -5.79
CA LEU A 213 -7.74 -7.01 -4.61
C LEU A 213 -9.07 -7.66 -4.20
N MET A 214 -9.91 -8.03 -5.17
CA MET A 214 -11.18 -8.69 -4.89
C MET A 214 -11.00 -10.13 -4.38
N GLU A 215 -9.99 -10.86 -4.86
CA GLU A 215 -9.62 -12.17 -4.32
C GLU A 215 -9.11 -12.06 -2.88
N MET A 216 -8.27 -11.07 -2.59
CA MET A 216 -7.84 -10.78 -1.21
C MET A 216 -9.01 -10.42 -0.31
N ALA A 217 -9.93 -9.56 -0.77
CA ALA A 217 -11.13 -9.23 -0.01
C ALA A 217 -11.96 -10.49 0.33
N ARG A 218 -12.07 -11.44 -0.60
CA ARG A 218 -12.73 -12.74 -0.36
C ARG A 218 -11.96 -13.62 0.60
N ASP A 219 -10.63 -13.62 0.56
CA ASP A 219 -9.82 -14.42 1.48
C ASP A 219 -9.87 -13.87 2.90
N ILE A 220 -9.85 -12.54 3.05
CA ILE A 220 -10.15 -11.84 4.31
C ILE A 220 -11.57 -12.20 4.79
N PHE A 221 -12.55 -12.16 3.89
CA PHE A 221 -13.93 -12.52 4.23
C PHE A 221 -14.02 -13.95 4.80
N LYS A 222 -13.48 -14.95 4.10
CA LYS A 222 -13.48 -16.35 4.55
C LYS A 222 -12.74 -16.55 5.88
N LEU A 223 -11.72 -15.74 6.13
CA LEU A 223 -10.92 -15.80 7.33
C LEU A 223 -11.69 -15.34 8.56
N TYR A 224 -12.51 -14.30 8.41
CA TYR A 224 -13.33 -13.75 9.49
C TYR A 224 -14.72 -14.41 9.60
N ASP A 225 -15.28 -14.95 8.52
CA ASP A 225 -16.51 -15.77 8.55
C ASP A 225 -16.24 -17.17 9.13
N VAL A 226 -15.95 -17.20 10.44
CA VAL A 226 -15.62 -18.42 11.17
C VAL A 226 -16.81 -19.35 11.28
N ASN A 227 -18.02 -18.78 11.31
CA ASN A 227 -19.25 -19.53 11.53
C ASN A 227 -19.84 -20.07 10.21
N GLY A 228 -19.43 -19.52 9.06
CA GLY A 228 -19.82 -19.98 7.72
C GLY A 228 -21.24 -19.59 7.34
N ASP A 229 -21.78 -18.51 7.92
CA ASP A 229 -23.11 -17.98 7.57
C ASP A 229 -23.07 -16.98 6.41
N GLU A 230 -21.93 -16.86 5.74
CA GLU A 230 -21.70 -15.94 4.63
C GLU A 230 -21.94 -14.48 5.03
N ILE A 231 -21.70 -14.15 6.31
CA ILE A 231 -21.83 -12.81 6.88
C ILE A 231 -20.68 -12.57 7.86
N VAL A 232 -19.87 -11.54 7.64
CA VAL A 232 -18.87 -11.11 8.63
C VAL A 232 -19.49 -10.03 9.51
N LYS A 233 -19.85 -10.37 10.75
CA LYS A 233 -20.37 -9.39 11.71
C LYS A 233 -19.23 -8.63 12.39
N ARG A 234 -19.56 -7.48 12.98
CA ARG A 234 -18.66 -6.67 13.83
C ARG A 234 -17.83 -7.51 14.81
N GLU A 235 -18.47 -8.44 15.53
CA GLU A 235 -17.79 -9.26 16.53
C GLU A 235 -16.79 -10.24 15.93
N GLU A 236 -17.05 -10.69 14.70
CA GLU A 236 -16.20 -11.62 13.96
C GLU A 236 -14.98 -10.91 13.39
N PHE A 237 -15.18 -9.73 12.78
CA PHE A 237 -14.09 -8.87 12.34
C PHE A 237 -13.18 -8.45 13.51
N ALA A 238 -13.77 -8.11 14.67
CA ALA A 238 -13.01 -7.70 15.85
C ALA A 238 -12.38 -8.86 16.63
N ALA A 239 -12.69 -10.11 16.28
CA ALA A 239 -12.12 -11.26 16.96
C ALA A 239 -10.61 -11.37 16.66
N PRO A 240 -9.80 -11.85 17.62
CA PRO A 240 -8.40 -12.15 17.35
C PRO A 240 -8.28 -13.11 16.17
N HIS A 241 -7.31 -12.83 15.31
CA HIS A 241 -7.06 -13.64 14.14
C HIS A 241 -6.85 -15.12 14.54
N PRO A 242 -7.36 -16.10 13.79
CA PRO A 242 -7.20 -17.52 14.12
C PRO A 242 -5.78 -17.98 14.48
N ALA A 243 -4.74 -17.38 13.87
CA ALA A 243 -3.34 -17.66 14.18
C ALA A 243 -2.87 -17.12 15.54
N GLU A 244 -3.47 -16.03 16.02
CA GLU A 244 -3.11 -15.33 17.26
C GLU A 244 -3.84 -15.86 18.50
N ARG A 245 -4.83 -16.75 18.30
CA ARG A 245 -5.61 -17.38 19.39
C ARG A 245 -4.78 -18.21 20.38
N LYS A 246 -3.46 -18.32 20.16
CA LYS A 246 -2.51 -19.04 21.01
C LYS A 246 -1.87 -18.19 22.11
N ASN A 247 -1.94 -16.85 22.06
CA ASN A 247 -1.35 -15.97 23.08
C ASN A 247 -2.46 -15.23 23.85
N VAL A 248 -2.48 -15.40 25.17
CA VAL A 248 -3.65 -15.05 26.01
C VAL A 248 -3.26 -14.03 27.09
N ASP A 249 -3.07 -12.78 26.69
CA ASP A 249 -3.30 -11.66 27.62
C ASP A 249 -4.73 -11.16 27.41
N ALA A 250 -5.61 -11.53 28.34
CA ALA A 250 -7.04 -11.20 28.27
C ALA A 250 -7.33 -9.68 28.29
N LYS A 251 -6.44 -8.86 28.86
CA LYS A 251 -6.63 -7.41 28.95
C LYS A 251 -6.19 -6.71 27.66
N ALA A 252 -5.06 -7.13 27.09
CA ALA A 252 -4.62 -6.64 25.78
C ALA A 252 -5.64 -7.02 24.68
N ASN A 253 -6.17 -8.24 24.72
CA ASN A 253 -7.18 -8.72 23.78
C ASN A 253 -8.49 -7.90 23.84
N ALA A 254 -8.91 -7.45 25.03
CA ALA A 254 -10.14 -6.65 25.17
C ALA A 254 -9.98 -5.23 24.61
N ALA A 255 -8.81 -4.60 24.80
CA ALA A 255 -8.52 -3.28 24.23
C ALA A 255 -8.43 -3.36 22.69
N ARG A 256 -7.69 -4.35 22.17
CA ARG A 256 -7.56 -4.61 20.72
C ARG A 256 -8.91 -4.90 20.08
N LYS A 257 -9.76 -5.71 20.72
CA LYS A 257 -11.11 -5.98 20.24
C LYS A 257 -11.91 -4.68 20.08
N LYS A 258 -11.88 -3.81 21.09
CA LYS A 258 -12.63 -2.54 21.05
C LYS A 258 -12.13 -1.62 19.95
N GLU A 259 -10.82 -1.56 19.75
CA GLU A 259 -10.21 -0.79 18.66
C GLU A 259 -10.67 -1.29 17.29
N ARG A 260 -10.68 -2.61 17.09
CA ARG A 260 -11.18 -3.23 15.85
C ARG A 260 -12.69 -3.05 15.64
N GLU A 261 -13.48 -3.03 16.70
CA GLU A 261 -14.91 -2.70 16.59
C GLU A 261 -15.12 -1.26 16.14
N ILE A 262 -14.29 -0.31 16.62
CA ILE A 262 -14.34 1.09 16.20
C ILE A 262 -13.90 1.22 14.74
N GLU A 263 -12.84 0.50 14.36
CA GLU A 263 -12.36 0.48 12.99
C GLU A 263 -13.40 -0.09 12.03
N PHE A 264 -14.04 -1.20 12.40
CA PHE A 264 -15.15 -1.78 11.64
C PHE A 264 -16.22 -0.72 11.36
N ASP A 265 -16.70 -0.04 12.39
CA ASP A 265 -17.74 1.00 12.27
C ASP A 265 -17.30 2.20 11.43
N LYS A 266 -16.00 2.54 11.41
CA LYS A 266 -15.49 3.74 10.74
C LYS A 266 -15.04 3.51 9.31
N ARG A 267 -14.42 2.36 9.04
CA ARG A 267 -13.63 2.10 7.82
C ARG A 267 -14.14 0.91 7.02
N VAL A 268 -14.89 -0.03 7.63
CA VAL A 268 -15.36 -1.25 6.97
C VAL A 268 -16.85 -1.18 6.67
N ASP A 269 -17.71 -1.02 7.69
CA ASP A 269 -19.17 -0.93 7.56
C ASP A 269 -19.59 0.45 7.03
N MET A 270 -19.29 0.70 5.76
CA MET A 270 -19.54 1.99 5.11
C MET A 270 -21.02 2.29 4.96
N ASN A 271 -21.85 1.24 4.84
CA ASN A 271 -23.28 1.38 4.63
C ASN A 271 -24.10 1.39 5.94
N GLY A 272 -23.51 0.95 7.07
CA GLY A 272 -24.07 0.98 8.40
C GLY A 272 -25.08 -0.12 8.69
N ASP A 273 -25.04 -1.25 7.97
CA ASP A 273 -25.92 -2.40 8.17
C ASP A 273 -25.40 -3.39 9.22
N GLY A 274 -24.21 -3.15 9.76
CA GLY A 274 -23.58 -3.95 10.82
C GLY A 274 -22.88 -5.21 10.31
N VAL A 275 -22.70 -5.37 9.00
CA VAL A 275 -21.98 -6.50 8.40
C VAL A 275 -20.92 -6.00 7.43
N ALA A 276 -19.79 -6.71 7.32
CA ALA A 276 -18.79 -6.44 6.29
C ALA A 276 -19.09 -7.27 5.05
N SER A 277 -19.51 -6.60 3.98
CA SER A 277 -19.61 -7.20 2.65
C SER A 277 -18.22 -7.35 1.99
N VAL A 278 -18.12 -8.23 0.99
CA VAL A 278 -16.88 -8.37 0.20
C VAL A 278 -16.52 -7.06 -0.50
N ASP A 279 -17.52 -6.29 -0.96
CA ASP A 279 -17.30 -5.00 -1.61
C ASP A 279 -16.75 -3.96 -0.61
N GLU A 280 -17.25 -3.94 0.63
CA GLU A 280 -16.71 -3.09 1.69
C GLU A 280 -15.29 -3.47 2.08
N LEU A 281 -14.99 -4.77 2.18
CA LEU A 281 -13.63 -5.24 2.41
C LEU A 281 -12.69 -4.86 1.26
N PHE A 282 -13.17 -4.93 0.01
CA PHE A 282 -12.40 -4.45 -1.14
C PHE A 282 -12.12 -2.95 -1.05
N GLU A 283 -13.14 -2.13 -0.77
CA GLU A 283 -12.95 -0.68 -0.62
C GLU A 283 -12.02 -0.33 0.55
N TYR A 284 -12.04 -1.14 1.61
CA TYR A 284 -11.18 -0.99 2.77
C TYR A 284 -9.70 -1.28 2.47
N ILE A 285 -9.39 -2.35 1.72
CA ILE A 285 -8.01 -2.70 1.36
C ILE A 285 -7.49 -1.98 0.11
N ASN A 286 -8.38 -1.36 -0.69
CA ASN A 286 -7.99 -0.71 -1.92
C ASN A 286 -7.18 0.58 -1.63
N PRO A 287 -5.87 0.62 -1.95
CA PRO A 287 -5.04 1.79 -1.65
C PRO A 287 -5.49 3.04 -2.43
N ARG A 288 -6.24 2.87 -3.52
CA ARG A 288 -6.75 3.98 -4.35
C ARG A 288 -8.06 4.57 -3.84
N ASN A 289 -8.62 4.06 -2.73
CA ASN A 289 -9.87 4.58 -2.19
C ASN A 289 -9.68 6.00 -1.63
N ALA A 290 -10.19 7.00 -2.35
CA ALA A 290 -10.08 8.40 -1.99
C ALA A 290 -10.72 8.74 -0.64
N LYS A 291 -11.79 8.03 -0.25
CA LYS A 291 -12.42 8.24 1.06
C LYS A 291 -11.53 7.73 2.18
N SER A 292 -10.93 6.56 2.01
CA SER A 292 -9.99 5.98 2.97
C SER A 292 -8.75 6.87 3.13
N MET A 293 -8.13 7.30 2.03
CA MET A 293 -6.99 8.24 2.06
C MET A 293 -7.35 9.58 2.75
N ALA A 294 -8.56 10.09 2.52
CA ALA A 294 -9.01 11.32 3.15
C ALA A 294 -9.34 11.13 4.64
N ALA A 295 -9.87 9.98 5.05
CA ALA A 295 -10.06 9.64 6.45
C ALA A 295 -8.71 9.51 7.17
N GLU A 296 -7.74 8.91 6.50
CA GLU A 296 -6.38 8.72 6.98
C GLU A 296 -5.66 10.05 7.26
N ALA A 297 -5.73 11.00 6.32
CA ALA A 297 -5.20 12.35 6.53
C ALA A 297 -5.78 13.03 7.78
N ARG A 298 -7.08 12.83 8.04
CA ARG A 298 -7.76 13.41 9.21
C ARG A 298 -7.35 12.72 10.50
N ASP A 299 -7.29 11.40 10.50
CA ASP A 299 -6.85 10.64 11.69
C ASP A 299 -5.40 10.98 12.04
N LEU A 300 -4.53 11.20 11.05
CA LEU A 300 -3.16 11.68 11.26
C LEU A 300 -3.12 13.11 11.78
N MET A 301 -3.93 14.02 11.23
CA MET A 301 -4.08 15.39 11.75
C MET A 301 -4.47 15.36 13.22
N ASP A 302 -5.57 14.68 13.56
CA ASP A 302 -6.07 14.58 14.94
C ASP A 302 -5.08 13.90 15.90
N SER A 303 -4.27 12.97 15.37
CA SER A 303 -3.25 12.27 16.16
C SER A 303 -2.01 13.11 16.41
N ILE A 304 -1.67 14.07 15.54
CA ILE A 304 -0.42 14.85 15.59
C ILE A 304 -0.64 16.28 16.10
N ASP A 305 -1.77 16.91 15.76
CA ASP A 305 -2.16 18.24 16.19
C ASP A 305 -2.32 18.26 17.72
N SER A 306 -1.35 18.87 18.40
CA SER A 306 -1.27 18.82 19.85
C SER A 306 -1.88 20.06 20.51
N ASP A 307 -1.94 21.17 19.78
CA ASP A 307 -2.50 22.42 20.26
C ASP A 307 -3.92 22.70 19.74
N GLY A 308 -4.42 21.87 18.82
CA GLY A 308 -5.79 21.86 18.34
C GLY A 308 -6.09 23.01 17.38
N ASP A 309 -5.07 23.54 16.69
CA ASP A 309 -5.24 24.64 15.75
C ASP A 309 -5.64 24.19 14.33
N HIS A 310 -5.77 22.86 14.14
CA HIS A 310 -6.09 22.15 12.90
C HIS A 310 -5.04 22.33 11.80
N LYS A 311 -3.77 22.46 12.19
CA LYS A 311 -2.61 22.55 11.31
C LYS A 311 -1.44 21.84 11.97
N LEU A 312 -0.56 21.22 11.18
CA LEU A 312 0.64 20.59 11.73
C LEU A 312 1.85 21.47 11.56
N SER A 313 2.44 21.88 12.68
CA SER A 313 3.76 22.48 12.68
C SER A 313 4.86 21.41 12.57
N LEU A 314 6.03 21.78 12.03
CA LEU A 314 7.20 20.89 12.01
C LEU A 314 7.55 20.35 13.41
N LYS A 315 7.31 21.15 14.46
CA LYS A 315 7.58 20.75 15.84
C LYS A 315 6.70 19.59 16.27
N GLU A 316 5.43 19.58 15.88
CA GLU A 316 4.48 18.52 16.24
C GLU A 316 4.78 17.22 15.49
N LEU A 317 5.13 17.33 14.20
CA LEU A 317 5.58 16.18 13.41
C LEU A 317 6.85 15.54 14.00
N LEU A 318 7.84 16.35 14.39
CA LEU A 318 9.05 15.84 15.04
C LEU A 318 8.79 15.29 16.45
N ALA A 319 7.77 15.77 17.15
CA ALA A 319 7.38 15.22 18.45
C ALA A 319 6.68 13.86 18.35
N ARG A 320 6.16 13.53 17.15
CA ARG A 320 5.55 12.24 16.81
C ARG A 320 6.24 11.58 15.62
N ASP A 321 7.55 11.72 15.52
CA ASP A 321 8.38 11.22 14.42
C ASP A 321 8.16 9.73 14.11
N ARG A 322 8.02 8.89 15.13
CA ARG A 322 7.70 7.46 14.96
C ARG A 322 6.31 7.22 14.37
N LEU A 323 5.31 8.01 14.72
CA LEU A 323 3.98 7.87 14.10
C LEU A 323 4.06 8.27 12.62
N VAL A 324 4.82 9.32 12.31
CA VAL A 324 5.04 9.80 10.94
C VAL A 324 5.82 8.78 10.10
N GLU A 325 6.83 8.13 10.68
CA GLU A 325 7.66 7.12 10.01
C GLU A 325 6.83 6.02 9.35
N TYR A 326 5.89 5.45 10.12
CA TYR A 326 5.01 4.37 9.67
C TYR A 326 3.70 4.85 9.06
N SER A 327 3.60 6.14 8.74
CA SER A 327 2.39 6.70 8.16
C SER A 327 2.47 6.80 6.63
N PRO A 328 1.31 6.84 5.97
CA PRO A 328 1.12 7.26 4.58
C PRO A 328 1.86 8.52 4.12
N LEU A 329 2.28 9.39 5.04
CA LEU A 329 3.00 10.62 4.74
C LEU A 329 4.46 10.36 4.34
N MET A 330 5.07 9.30 4.86
CA MET A 330 6.46 8.95 4.60
C MET A 330 6.60 8.01 3.40
N SER A 331 5.87 6.89 3.43
CA SER A 331 5.94 5.86 2.39
C SER A 331 4.70 4.98 2.42
N MET A 332 4.27 4.52 1.25
CA MET A 332 3.25 3.46 1.13
C MET A 332 3.86 2.06 1.05
N ALA A 333 5.16 1.94 0.75
CA ALA A 333 5.81 0.64 0.60
C ALA A 333 5.84 -0.14 1.93
N GLU A 334 6.13 0.55 3.04
CA GLU A 334 6.14 -0.06 4.39
C GLU A 334 4.72 -0.45 4.87
N ILE A 335 3.66 0.05 4.21
CA ILE A 335 2.26 -0.22 4.58
C ILE A 335 1.66 -1.31 3.69
N LEU A 336 1.98 -1.30 2.38
CA LEU A 336 1.38 -2.21 1.42
C LEU A 336 2.16 -3.53 1.26
N HIS A 337 3.48 -3.53 1.43
CA HIS A 337 4.27 -4.75 1.25
C HIS A 337 4.33 -5.65 2.49
N ASP A 338 4.02 -5.10 3.69
CA ASP A 338 3.94 -5.86 4.93
C ASP A 338 2.53 -6.43 5.19
N ASP A 339 1.48 -5.82 4.61
CA ASP A 339 0.06 -6.17 4.87
C ASP A 339 -0.66 -6.95 3.75
N LEU A 340 -0.03 -7.13 2.59
CA LEU A 340 -0.60 -7.90 1.46
C LEU A 340 -0.05 -9.32 1.42
#